data_AF-A0A7R8VYB9-F1
#
_entry.id   AF-A0A7R8VYB9-F1
#
_cell.length_a   1.000
_cell.length_b   1.000
_cell.length_c   1.000
_cell.angle_alpha   90.00
_cell.angle_beta   90.00
_cell.angle_gamma   90.00
#
_symmetry.space_group_name_H-M   'P 1'
#
loop_
_entity.id
_entity.type
_entity.pdbx_description
1 polymer ?
#
loop_
_entity_poly.entity_id
_entity_poly.type
_entity_poly.pdbx_seq_one_letter_code
_entity_poly.pdbx_strand_id
1 'polypeptide(L)' 'MSPTEIVFLFKLVSVLTSIRSINRTDATTLLSTFGSLERLLRASPETLALCPGLGPSKAARLHKVLHQPFLRDRRSSTGK' A
#
# COMPACT_ATOMS: atom_id res chain seq x y z
N MET A 1 14.00 -19.78 -3.14
CA MET A 1 13.76 -18.42 -3.65
C MET A 1 14.97 -18.02 -4.48
N SER A 2 14.78 -17.80 -5.77
CA SER A 2 15.84 -17.38 -6.67
C SER A 2 16.37 -15.98 -6.30
N PRO A 3 17.61 -15.61 -6.67
CA PRO A 3 18.15 -14.28 -6.40
C PRO A 3 17.26 -13.15 -6.95
N THR A 4 16.61 -13.38 -8.09
CA THR A 4 15.67 -12.45 -8.74
C THR A 4 14.42 -12.21 -7.91
N GLU A 5 13.86 -13.25 -7.28
CA GLU A 5 12.67 -13.13 -6.43
C GLU A 5 12.96 -12.31 -5.17
N ILE A 6 14.16 -12.46 -4.58
CA ILE A 6 14.59 -11.67 -3.41
C ILE A 6 14.70 -10.19 -3.78
N VAL A 7 15.35 -9.88 -4.91
CA VAL A 7 15.47 -8.50 -5.40
C VAL A 7 14.10 -7.90 -5.70
N PHE A 8 13.19 -8.68 -6.29
CA PHE A 8 11.83 -8.24 -6.58
C PHE A 8 11.02 -7.94 -5.31
N LEU A 9 11.05 -8.83 -4.32
CA LEU A 9 10.40 -8.57 -3.02
C LEU A 9 10.94 -7.32 -2.35
N PHE A 10 12.26 -7.12 -2.35
CA PHE A 10 12.86 -5.93 -1.75
C PHE A 10 12.39 -4.64 -2.43
N LYS A 11 12.29 -4.64 -3.77
CA LYS A 11 11.74 -3.52 -4.55
C LYS A 11 10.27 -3.25 -4.17
N LEU A 12 9.44 -4.29 -4.08
CA LEU A 12 8.03 -4.13 -3.73
C LEU A 12 7.84 -3.61 -2.30
N VAL A 13 8.61 -4.15 -1.34
CA VAL A 13 8.62 -3.65 0.04
C VAL A 13 9.02 -2.18 0.06
N SER A 14 10.07 -1.79 -0.68
CA SER A 14 10.52 -0.40 -0.76
C SER A 14 9.41 0.52 -1.29
N VAL A 15 8.70 0.12 -2.36
CA VAL A 15 7.57 0.88 -2.91
C VAL A 15 6.46 1.06 -1.88
N LEU A 16 6.04 -0.01 -1.20
CA LEU A 16 4.96 0.05 -0.21
C LEU A 16 5.34 0.91 1.01
N THR A 17 6.59 0.80 1.48
CA THR A 17 7.09 1.60 2.61
C THR A 17 7.33 3.09 2.27
N SER A 18 7.27 3.47 0.99
CA SER A 18 7.25 4.89 0.60
C SER A 18 5.98 5.60 1.11
N ILE A 19 4.91 4.84 1.38
CA ILE A 19 3.68 5.35 1.94
C ILE A 19 3.86 5.52 3.46
N ARG A 20 3.79 6.75 3.95
CA ARG A 20 4.10 7.14 5.36
C ARG A 20 3.44 6.29 6.46
N SER A 21 2.34 5.61 6.17
CA SER A 21 1.59 4.81 7.15
C SER A 21 1.82 3.30 7.04
N ILE A 22 2.74 2.87 6.16
CA ILE A 22 3.03 1.47 5.89
C ILE A 22 4.47 1.17 6.28
N ASN A 23 4.62 0.27 7.26
CA ASN A 23 5.92 -0.20 7.72
C ASN A 23 6.36 -1.44 6.94
N ARG A 24 7.62 -1.86 7.15
CA ARG A 24 8.16 -3.07 6.52
C ARG A 24 7.31 -4.31 6.83
N THR A 25 6.85 -4.45 8.08
CA THR A 25 5.98 -5.55 8.49
C THR A 25 4.65 -5.53 7.74
N ASP A 26 4.01 -4.36 7.64
CA ASP A 26 2.75 -4.19 6.90
C ASP A 26 2.94 -4.57 5.43
N ALA A 27 4.01 -4.09 4.80
CA ALA A 27 4.33 -4.37 3.40
C ALA A 27 4.53 -5.86 3.15
N THR A 28 5.29 -6.55 4.01
CA THR A 28 5.50 -8.00 3.90
C THR A 28 4.19 -8.76 4.06
N THR A 29 3.34 -8.38 5.01
CA THR A 29 2.01 -8.98 5.18
C THR A 29 1.15 -8.78 3.93
N LEU A 30 1.06 -7.55 3.44
CA LEU A 30 0.29 -7.22 2.24
C LEU A 30 0.76 -8.04 1.02
N LEU A 31 2.06 -8.12 0.78
CA LEU A 31 2.62 -8.88 -0.34
C LEU A 31 2.36 -10.38 -0.19
N SER A 32 2.44 -10.91 1.03
CA SER A 32 2.16 -12.32 1.31
C SER A 32 0.68 -12.66 1.16
N THR A 33 -0.22 -11.76 1.58
CA THR A 33 -1.67 -11.95 1.50
C THR A 33 -2.20 -11.84 0.07
N PHE A 34 -1.78 -10.81 -0.68
CA PHE A 34 -2.33 -10.54 -2.01
C PHE A 34 -1.59 -11.28 -3.14
N GLY A 35 -0.31 -11.60 -2.94
CA GLY A 35 0.55 -12.31 -3.90
C GLY A 35 0.89 -11.53 -5.18
N SER A 36 0.18 -10.44 -5.48
CA SER A 36 0.42 -9.56 -6.62
C SER A 36 0.08 -8.12 -6.27
N LEU A 37 0.89 -7.19 -6.79
CA LEU A 37 0.63 -5.75 -6.65
C LEU A 37 -0.70 -5.37 -7.32
N GLU A 38 -1.08 -5.99 -8.43
CA GLU A 38 -2.36 -5.71 -9.08
C GLU A 38 -3.55 -6.00 -8.15
N ARG A 39 -3.53 -7.15 -7.48
CA ARG A 39 -4.59 -7.53 -6.53
C ARG A 39 -4.65 -6.58 -5.34
N LEU A 40 -3.50 -6.14 -4.86
CA LEU A 40 -3.40 -5.15 -3.78
C LEU A 40 -3.97 -3.79 -4.22
N LEU A 41 -3.66 -3.33 -5.44
CA LEU A 41 -4.14 -2.06 -5.96
C LEU A 41 -5.65 -2.05 -6.18
N ARG A 42 -6.24 -3.18 -6.59
CA ARG A 42 -7.69 -3.33 -6.79
C ARG A 42 -8.47 -3.60 -5.49
N ALA A 43 -7.78 -3.86 -4.37
CA ALA A 43 -8.43 -4.23 -3.13
C ALA A 43 -9.15 -3.04 -2.48
N SER A 44 -10.32 -3.30 -1.89
CA SER A 44 -11.05 -2.30 -1.12
C SER A 44 -10.36 -2.01 0.22
N PRO A 45 -10.60 -0.85 0.88
CA PRO A 45 -10.01 -0.56 2.18
C PRO A 45 -10.46 -1.56 3.26
N GLU A 46 -11.67 -2.12 3.17
CA GLU A 46 -12.16 -3.18 4.06
C GLU A 46 -11.34 -4.46 3.87
N THR A 47 -11.09 -4.84 2.61
CA THR A 47 -10.28 -6.02 2.26
C THR A 47 -8.84 -5.86 2.74
N LEU A 48 -8.27 -4.66 2.57
CA LEU A 48 -6.94 -4.34 3.10
C LEU A 48 -6.91 -4.48 4.64
N ALA A 49 -7.95 -4.02 5.34
CA ALA A 49 -8.03 -4.11 6.81
C ALA A 49 -8.18 -5.53 7.36
N LEU A 50 -8.53 -6.53 6.51
CA LEU A 50 -8.53 -7.94 6.89
C LEU A 50 -7.11 -8.52 7.01
N CYS A 51 -6.08 -7.80 6.54
CA CYS A 51 -4.70 -8.26 6.68
C CYS A 51 -4.28 -8.26 8.16
N PRO A 52 -3.65 -9.33 8.66
CA PRO A 52 -3.25 -9.43 10.05
C PRO A 52 -2.25 -8.31 10.42
N GLY A 53 -2.58 -7.54 11.46
CA GLY A 53 -1.76 -6.40 11.92
C GLY A 53 -1.92 -5.11 11.09
N LEU A 54 -2.69 -5.12 10.00
CA LEU A 54 -3.02 -3.92 9.23
C LEU A 54 -4.32 -3.30 9.74
N GLY A 55 -4.21 -2.34 10.67
CA GLY A 55 -5.38 -1.65 11.20
C GLY A 55 -6.15 -0.82 10.15
N PRO A 56 -7.44 -0.52 10.40
CA PRO A 56 -8.33 0.17 9.44
C PRO A 56 -7.78 1.54 9.01
N SER A 57 -7.10 2.26 9.90
CA SER A 57 -6.48 3.55 9.60
C SER A 57 -5.36 3.42 8.55
N LYS A 58 -4.55 2.35 8.61
CA LYS A 58 -3.49 2.09 7.63
C LYS A 58 -4.09 1.66 6.30
N ALA A 59 -5.09 0.78 6.34
CA ALA A 59 -5.80 0.30 5.16
C ALA A 59 -6.47 1.44 4.39
N ALA A 60 -7.22 2.32 5.07
CA ALA A 60 -7.86 3.48 4.46
C ALA A 60 -6.83 4.44 3.84
N ARG A 61 -5.71 4.68 4.53
CA ARG A 61 -4.65 5.58 4.04
C ARG A 61 -3.90 5.00 2.86
N LEU A 62 -3.61 3.71 2.87
CA LEU A 62 -3.05 2.98 1.74
C LEU A 62 -3.96 3.11 0.53
N HIS A 63 -5.23 2.72 0.67
CA HIS A 63 -6.22 2.80 -0.41
C HIS A 63 -6.31 4.23 -0.98
N LYS A 64 -6.40 5.23 -0.11
CA LYS A 64 -6.42 6.65 -0.52
C LYS A 64 -5.18 7.03 -1.31
N VAL A 65 -3.98 6.65 -0.87
CA VAL A 65 -2.73 7.00 -1.55
C VAL A 65 -2.60 6.31 -2.91
N LEU A 66 -3.14 5.11 -3.05
CA LEU A 66 -3.12 4.37 -4.31
C LEU A 66 -4.11 4.92 -5.34
N HIS A 67 -5.22 5.51 -4.89
CA HIS A 67 -6.29 6.02 -5.74
C HIS A 67 -6.34 7.55 -5.85
N GLN A 68 -5.49 8.29 -5.12
CA GLN A 68 -5.40 9.73 -5.26
C GLN A 68 -4.75 10.09 -6.61
N PRO A 69 -5.16 11.20 -7.24
CA PRO A 69 -4.49 11.69 -8.43
C PRO A 69 -3.03 12.05 -8.13
N PHE A 70 -2.13 11.80 -9.09
CA PHE A 70 -0.72 12.19 -8.97
C PHE A 70 -0.53 13.71 -8.87
N LEU A 71 -1.39 14.45 -9.57
CA LEU A 71 -1.40 15.91 -9.54
C LEU A 71 -2.39 16.38 -8.47
N ARG A 72 -1.93 17.29 -7.60
CA ARG A 72 -2.85 18.00 -6.71
C ARG A 72 -3.73 18.91 -7.55
N ASP A 73 -5.03 18.85 -7.35
CA ASP A 73 -5.93 19.82 -7.97
C ASP A 73 -5.54 21.21 -7.44
N ARG A 74 -5.11 22.10 -8.35
CA ARG A 74 -4.73 23.47 -7.99
C ARG A 74 -5.92 24.26 -7.42
N ARG A 75 -7.15 23.74 -7.54
CA ARG A 75 -8.38 24.34 -7.02
C ARG A 75 -8.76 23.89 -5.60
N SER A 76 -8.07 22.92 -5.00
CA SER A 76 -8.43 22.43 -3.66
C SER A 76 -7.75 23.19 -2.51
N SER A 77 -7.32 24.44 -2.71
CA SER A 77 -6.97 25.35 -1.62
C SER A 77 -8.25 25.88 -0.97
N THR A 78 -8.91 25.04 -0.19
CA THR A 78 -9.89 25.50 0.80
C THR A 78 -9.41 24.96 2.14
N GLY A 79 -9.09 25.91 3.02
CA GLY A 79 -8.48 25.66 4.31
C GLY A 79 -9.30 24.79 5.24
N LYS A 80 -8.57 24.14 6.13
CA LYS A 80 -8.92 24.03 7.54
C LYS A 80 -7.68 24.39 8.33
#